data_AF-A0A7J9JW18-F1
#
_entry.id   AF-A0A7J9JW18-F1
#
_cell.length_a   1.000
_cell.length_b   1.000
_cell.length_c   1.000
_cell.angle_alpha   90.00
_cell.angle_beta   90.00
_cell.angle_gamma   90.00
#
_symmetry.space_group_name_H-M   'P 1'
#
loop_
_entity.id
_entity.type
_entity.pdbx_description
1 polymer ?
#
loop_
_entity_poly.entity_id
_entity_poly.type
_entity_poly.pdbx_seq_one_letter_code
_entity_poly.pdbx_strand_id
1 'polypeptide(L)'
;ALESGELSPGGVVTEGSAGSTAISLATVAPAFGCKCHVVIPDDAAIEKSQILEALGATVERVRPVSITHRDHYVNIAKRRALEANELAAKDKKVGQVDGKDRDQMDGCVPDPEKENPGFLSHYNGGFFADQFENLANFRAHYEGTGPEIWEQTDGNVDAFVAAAGTGGTVAGVSTFLQEKSPKIKCFLIDPPGSGLFNKVTRGVMYTKEEAEGRRLKNPFDTITEGIGINRLTKNFMMAKLDGAFQGTDKEAVEMS
;
A
#
# COMPACT_ATOMS: atom_id res chain seq x y z
N ALA A 1 0.38 4.34 -13.86
CA ALA A 1 1.54 3.46 -14.08
C ALA A 1 1.58 2.97 -15.53
N LEU A 2 0.65 2.12 -15.98
CA LEU A 2 0.60 1.68 -17.39
C LEU A 2 0.34 2.84 -18.35
N GLU A 3 -0.70 3.64 -18.08
CA GLU A 3 -1.03 4.82 -18.88
C GLU A 3 0.09 5.87 -18.90
N SER A 4 0.76 6.08 -17.76
CA SER A 4 1.88 7.01 -17.63
C SER A 4 3.21 6.46 -18.19
N GLY A 5 3.27 5.19 -18.60
CA GLY A 5 4.48 4.52 -19.09
C GLY A 5 5.50 4.14 -18.01
N GLU A 6 5.21 4.38 -16.74
CA GLU A 6 6.06 3.97 -15.60
C GLU A 6 6.10 2.46 -15.40
N LEU A 7 5.10 1.75 -15.94
CA LEU A 7 5.05 0.30 -16.01
C LEU A 7 4.71 -0.12 -17.43
N SER A 8 5.25 -1.25 -17.88
CA SER A 8 4.95 -1.86 -19.17
C SER A 8 4.45 -3.29 -19.00
N PRO A 9 3.68 -3.86 -19.95
CA PRO A 9 3.39 -5.29 -19.95
C PRO A 9 4.66 -6.14 -19.85
N GLY A 10 4.61 -7.19 -19.04
CA GLY A 10 5.77 -7.99 -18.63
C GLY A 10 6.61 -7.36 -17.50
N GLY A 11 6.28 -6.16 -17.03
CA GLY A 11 6.87 -5.55 -15.84
C GLY A 11 6.28 -6.12 -14.54
N VAL A 12 6.88 -5.77 -13.40
CA VAL A 12 6.45 -6.22 -12.07
C VAL A 12 5.90 -5.07 -11.22
N VAL A 13 4.76 -5.29 -10.57
CA VAL A 13 4.25 -4.43 -9.51
C VAL A 13 4.71 -4.99 -8.17
N THR A 14 5.33 -4.15 -7.35
CA THR A 14 5.78 -4.53 -6.00
C THR A 14 5.02 -3.78 -4.92
N GLU A 15 4.73 -4.46 -3.81
CA GLU A 15 4.11 -3.84 -2.63
C GLU A 15 4.54 -4.56 -1.34
N GLY A 16 4.68 -3.81 -0.25
CA GLY A 16 4.82 -4.34 1.08
C GLY A 16 3.47 -4.35 1.77
N SER A 17 2.76 -5.48 1.76
CA SER A 17 1.46 -5.63 2.43
C SER A 17 1.11 -7.10 2.59
N ALA A 18 0.51 -7.46 3.73
CA ALA A 18 -0.07 -8.79 3.96
C ALA A 18 -1.61 -8.76 3.93
N GLY A 19 -2.21 -7.68 3.42
CA GLY A 19 -3.65 -7.42 3.49
C GLY A 19 -4.34 -7.30 2.14
N SER A 20 -5.49 -6.63 2.13
CA SER A 20 -6.34 -6.45 0.93
C SER A 20 -5.62 -5.82 -0.25
N THR A 21 -4.71 -4.85 -0.03
CA THR A 21 -3.92 -4.25 -1.10
C THR A 21 -3.10 -5.29 -1.86
N ALA A 22 -2.46 -6.23 -1.15
CA ALA A 22 -1.68 -7.28 -1.78
C ALA A 22 -2.58 -8.23 -2.59
N ILE A 23 -3.75 -8.61 -2.04
CA ILE A 23 -4.74 -9.45 -2.73
C ILE A 23 -5.23 -8.78 -4.01
N SER A 24 -5.58 -7.50 -3.94
CA SER A 24 -6.03 -6.72 -5.10
C SER A 24 -4.96 -6.62 -6.17
N LEU A 25 -3.70 -6.34 -5.79
CA LEU A 25 -2.58 -6.27 -6.75
C LEU A 25 -2.26 -7.63 -7.36
N ALA A 26 -2.28 -8.70 -6.56
CA ALA A 26 -2.09 -10.08 -7.02
C ALA A 26 -3.15 -10.48 -8.04
N THR A 27 -4.39 -10.02 -7.85
CA THR A 27 -5.50 -10.28 -8.76
C THR A 27 -5.41 -9.46 -10.04
N VAL A 28 -5.13 -8.15 -9.91
CA VAL A 28 -5.23 -7.19 -11.03
C VAL A 28 -3.99 -7.21 -11.92
N ALA A 29 -2.78 -7.29 -11.36
CA ALA A 29 -1.55 -7.17 -12.16
C ALA A 29 -1.46 -8.23 -13.28
N PRO A 30 -1.74 -9.54 -13.04
CA PRO A 30 -1.75 -10.54 -14.10
C PRO A 30 -2.77 -10.27 -15.22
N ALA A 31 -3.95 -9.73 -14.87
CA ALA A 31 -4.99 -9.38 -15.84
C ALA A 31 -4.52 -8.29 -16.82
N PHE A 32 -3.57 -7.45 -16.43
CA PHE A 32 -2.94 -6.43 -17.28
C PHE A 32 -1.61 -6.87 -17.89
N GLY A 33 -1.28 -8.17 -17.80
CA GLY A 33 -0.03 -8.72 -18.34
C GLY A 33 1.22 -8.35 -17.53
N CYS A 34 1.05 -7.91 -16.28
CA CYS A 34 2.14 -7.63 -15.35
C CYS A 34 2.30 -8.77 -14.34
N LYS A 35 3.46 -8.80 -13.68
CA LYS A 35 3.73 -9.68 -12.54
C LYS A 35 3.44 -8.94 -11.24
N CYS A 36 3.19 -9.68 -10.16
CA CYS A 36 3.01 -9.12 -8.82
C CYS A 36 4.04 -9.74 -7.87
N HIS A 37 4.78 -8.90 -7.14
CA HIS A 37 5.72 -9.33 -6.11
C HIS A 37 5.38 -8.65 -4.78
N VAL A 38 4.94 -9.45 -3.81
CA VAL A 38 4.49 -8.97 -2.51
C VAL A 38 5.54 -9.32 -1.46
N VAL A 39 5.92 -8.34 -0.66
CA VAL A 39 6.80 -8.55 0.50
C VAL A 39 5.98 -8.50 1.77
N ILE A 40 6.07 -9.56 2.59
CA ILE A 40 5.31 -9.68 3.84
C ILE A 40 6.22 -10.04 5.02
N PRO A 41 5.84 -9.68 6.26
CA PRO A 41 6.48 -10.22 7.45
C PRO A 41 6.39 -11.77 7.53
N ASP A 42 7.46 -12.42 8.01
CA ASP A 42 7.52 -13.89 8.15
C ASP A 42 6.70 -14.46 9.33
N ASP A 43 6.24 -13.59 10.24
CA ASP A 43 5.32 -13.90 11.32
C ASP A 43 3.84 -13.74 10.93
N ALA A 44 3.55 -13.22 9.72
CA ALA A 44 2.20 -13.17 9.19
C ALA A 44 1.66 -14.59 8.95
N ALA A 45 0.35 -14.77 9.15
CA ALA A 45 -0.36 -16.03 8.94
C ALA A 45 -0.02 -16.65 7.55
N ILE A 46 0.23 -17.96 7.52
CA ILE A 46 0.67 -18.67 6.32
C ILE A 46 -0.40 -18.62 5.23
N GLU A 47 -1.67 -18.62 5.64
CA GLU A 47 -2.86 -18.50 4.80
C GLU A 47 -2.80 -17.23 3.94
N LYS A 48 -2.22 -16.13 4.45
CA LYS A 48 -2.03 -14.88 3.69
C LYS A 48 -1.09 -15.09 2.51
N SER A 49 0.03 -15.80 2.69
CA SER A 49 0.92 -16.15 1.57
C SER A 49 0.24 -17.07 0.57
N GLN A 50 -0.44 -18.12 1.05
CA GLN A 50 -1.08 -19.13 0.19
C GLN A 50 -2.12 -18.50 -0.73
N ILE A 51 -2.92 -17.56 -0.22
CA ILE A 51 -3.90 -16.84 -1.03
C ILE A 51 -3.21 -15.99 -2.10
N LEU A 52 -2.15 -15.26 -1.75
CA LEU A 52 -1.42 -14.41 -2.70
C LEU A 52 -0.74 -15.23 -3.80
N GLU A 53 -0.12 -16.35 -3.44
CA GLU A 53 0.51 -17.29 -4.38
C GLU A 53 -0.53 -17.93 -5.30
N ALA A 54 -1.69 -18.33 -4.77
CA ALA A 54 -2.79 -18.86 -5.57
C ALA A 54 -3.35 -17.84 -6.57
N LEU A 55 -3.27 -16.54 -6.26
CA LEU A 55 -3.63 -15.44 -7.15
C LEU A 55 -2.53 -15.10 -8.17
N GLY A 56 -1.38 -15.77 -8.11
CA GLY A 56 -0.28 -15.61 -9.07
C GLY A 56 0.75 -14.55 -8.68
N ALA A 57 0.76 -14.09 -7.43
CA ALA A 57 1.83 -13.25 -6.91
C ALA A 57 3.02 -14.09 -6.40
N THR A 58 4.22 -13.55 -6.56
CA THR A 58 5.41 -14.03 -5.84
C THR A 58 5.41 -13.41 -4.45
N VAL A 59 5.59 -14.23 -3.40
CA VAL A 59 5.60 -13.76 -2.01
C VAL A 59 7.01 -13.88 -1.42
N GLU A 60 7.57 -12.75 -0.98
CA GLU A 60 8.84 -12.68 -0.25
C GLU A 60 8.56 -12.46 1.23
N ARG A 61 8.81 -13.47 2.07
CA ARG A 61 8.68 -13.38 3.52
C ARG A 61 9.97 -12.85 4.13
N VAL A 62 9.86 -11.84 4.98
CA VAL A 62 11.01 -11.14 5.57
C VAL A 62 10.83 -10.97 7.07
N ARG A 63 11.94 -10.93 7.80
CA ARG A 63 11.90 -10.75 9.26
C ARG A 63 11.22 -9.42 9.65
N PRO A 64 10.26 -9.44 10.59
CA PRO A 64 9.66 -8.23 11.15
C PRO A 64 10.71 -7.32 11.78
N VAL A 65 10.68 -6.04 11.40
CA VAL A 65 11.54 -4.99 11.94
C VAL A 65 10.76 -3.69 12.07
N SER A 66 11.31 -2.69 12.77
CA SER A 66 10.63 -1.40 12.93
C SER A 66 10.47 -0.68 11.59
N ILE A 67 9.45 0.20 11.49
CA ILE A 67 9.16 0.99 10.28
C ILE A 67 10.35 1.84 9.79
N THR A 68 11.23 2.27 10.70
CA THR A 68 12.44 3.04 10.39
C THR A 68 13.59 2.17 9.90
N HIS A 69 13.50 0.84 10.05
CA HIS A 69 14.57 -0.06 9.66
C HIS A 69 14.61 -0.22 8.14
N ARG A 70 15.81 -0.26 7.58
CA ARG A 70 16.02 -0.43 6.14
C ARG A 70 15.37 -1.71 5.60
N ASP A 71 15.32 -2.76 6.40
CA ASP A 71 14.78 -4.07 6.01
C ASP A 71 13.30 -4.25 6.38
N HIS A 72 12.60 -3.14 6.67
CA HIS A 72 11.15 -3.18 6.77
C HIS A 72 10.54 -3.63 5.44
N TYR A 73 9.53 -4.50 5.48
CA TYR A 73 8.94 -5.14 4.28
C TYR A 73 8.53 -4.13 3.19
N VAL A 74 7.98 -2.97 3.57
CA VAL A 74 7.67 -1.86 2.63
C VAL A 74 8.92 -1.32 1.93
N ASN A 75 10.02 -1.15 2.67
CA ASN A 75 11.29 -0.66 2.13
C ASN A 75 11.94 -1.71 1.21
N ILE A 76 11.80 -3.00 1.53
CA ILE A 76 12.25 -4.10 0.68
C ILE A 76 11.44 -4.11 -0.62
N ALA A 77 10.11 -4.02 -0.57
CA ALA A 77 9.26 -3.97 -1.76
C ALA A 77 9.66 -2.83 -2.70
N LYS A 78 9.94 -1.65 -2.14
CA LYS A 78 10.46 -0.50 -2.91
C LYS A 78 11.79 -0.82 -3.58
N ARG A 79 12.73 -1.48 -2.88
CA ARG A 79 14.01 -1.89 -3.48
C ARG A 79 13.81 -2.90 -4.62
N ARG A 80 12.90 -3.87 -4.47
CA ARG A 80 12.59 -4.84 -5.54
C ARG A 80 12.13 -4.17 -6.83
N ALA A 81 11.32 -3.12 -6.75
CA ALA A 81 10.94 -2.35 -7.93
C ALA A 81 12.16 -1.65 -8.60
N LEU A 82 13.06 -1.08 -7.79
CA LEU A 82 14.28 -0.44 -8.31
C LEU A 82 15.22 -1.46 -8.96
N GLU A 83 15.43 -2.62 -8.34
CA GLU A 83 16.24 -3.71 -8.87
C GLU A 83 15.67 -4.22 -10.22
N ALA A 84 14.36 -4.38 -10.32
CA ALA A 84 13.71 -4.75 -11.59
C ALA A 84 13.91 -3.70 -12.69
N ASN A 85 13.93 -2.40 -12.34
CA ASN A 85 14.24 -1.34 -13.29
C ASN A 85 15.70 -1.38 -13.75
N GLU A 86 16.64 -1.62 -12.82
CA GLU A 86 18.07 -1.73 -13.14
C GLU A 86 18.36 -2.93 -14.07
N LEU A 87 17.74 -4.08 -13.80
CA LEU A 87 17.86 -5.28 -14.63
C LEU A 87 17.30 -5.02 -16.03
N ALA A 88 16.08 -4.47 -16.14
CA ALA A 88 15.46 -4.14 -17.43
C ALA A 88 16.30 -3.14 -18.24
N ALA A 89 16.99 -2.21 -17.58
CA ALA A 89 17.88 -1.26 -18.24
C ALA A 89 19.18 -1.92 -18.76
N LYS A 90 19.72 -2.92 -18.05
CA LYS A 90 20.88 -3.69 -18.50
C LYS A 90 20.55 -4.54 -19.73
N ASP A 91 19.40 -5.22 -19.72
CA ASP A 91 18.96 -6.07 -20.84
C ASP A 91 18.77 -5.26 -22.14
N LYS A 92 18.23 -4.04 -22.03
CA LYS A 92 18.11 -3.12 -23.17
C LYS A 92 19.46 -2.68 -23.74
N LYS A 93 20.50 -2.57 -22.91
CA LYS A 93 21.86 -2.21 -23.36
C LYS A 93 22.54 -3.38 -24.05
N VAL A 94 22.43 -4.60 -23.50
CA VAL A 94 22.99 -5.81 -24.13
C VAL A 94 22.35 -6.07 -25.49
N GLY A 95 21.01 -5.96 -25.59
CA GLY A 95 20.29 -6.13 -26.86
C GLY A 95 20.60 -5.07 -27.93
N GLN A 96 21.15 -3.90 -27.56
CA GLN A 96 21.61 -2.89 -28.52
C GLN A 96 23.06 -3.11 -29.00
N VAL A 97 23.89 -3.80 -28.20
CA VAL A 97 25.28 -4.10 -28.57
C VAL A 97 25.36 -5.32 -29.49
N ASP A 98 24.52 -6.34 -29.27
CA ASP A 98 24.47 -7.58 -30.08
C ASP A 98 23.85 -7.40 -31.50
N GLY A 99 23.47 -6.18 -31.88
CA GLY A 99 23.04 -5.84 -33.25
C GLY A 99 24.19 -5.70 -34.26
N LYS A 100 25.44 -5.75 -33.79
CA LYS A 100 26.65 -5.87 -34.62
C LYS A 100 27.56 -6.94 -34.03
N ASP A 101 27.85 -7.95 -34.84
CA ASP A 101 28.80 -9.03 -34.61
C ASP A 101 28.38 -10.10 -33.59
N ARG A 102 27.63 -11.10 -34.07
CA ARG A 102 27.67 -12.44 -33.49
C ARG A 102 28.71 -13.28 -34.22
N ASP A 103 29.91 -13.31 -33.68
CA ASP A 103 30.83 -14.44 -33.81
C ASP A 103 31.43 -14.76 -32.43
N GLN A 104 31.32 -16.05 -32.07
CA GLN A 104 31.81 -16.81 -30.91
C GLN A 104 32.75 -16.14 -29.89
N MET A 105 32.45 -16.30 -28.58
CA MET A 105 33.29 -17.09 -27.65
C MET A 105 32.71 -17.24 -26.22
N ASP A 106 33.19 -18.30 -25.57
CA ASP A 106 32.76 -18.95 -24.33
C ASP A 106 32.88 -18.14 -23.02
N GLY A 107 31.98 -18.48 -22.07
CA GLY A 107 32.36 -18.95 -20.73
C GLY A 107 32.76 -17.92 -19.66
N CYS A 108 31.80 -17.54 -18.81
CA CYS A 108 32.06 -17.32 -17.37
C CYS A 108 30.74 -17.43 -16.59
N VAL A 109 30.59 -18.51 -15.81
CA VAL A 109 29.44 -18.73 -14.92
C VAL A 109 29.70 -17.98 -13.61
N PRO A 110 28.85 -17.03 -13.17
CA PRO A 110 28.99 -16.41 -11.86
C PRO A 110 28.60 -17.40 -10.74
N ASP A 111 29.29 -17.25 -9.62
CA ASP A 111 29.19 -18.03 -8.38
C ASP A 111 27.77 -17.95 -7.74
N PRO A 112 27.06 -19.08 -7.52
CA PRO A 112 25.64 -19.08 -7.17
C PRO A 112 25.33 -18.83 -5.67
N GLU A 113 26.32 -18.62 -4.82
CA GLU A 113 26.11 -18.64 -3.36
C GLU A 113 25.78 -17.28 -2.69
N LYS A 114 25.45 -16.23 -3.46
CA LYS A 114 24.97 -14.93 -2.92
C LYS A 114 23.68 -14.41 -3.54
N GLU A 115 22.90 -15.26 -4.17
CA GLU A 115 21.68 -14.85 -4.86
C GLU A 115 20.44 -15.42 -4.16
N ASN A 116 19.52 -14.52 -3.76
CA ASN A 116 18.27 -14.90 -3.11
C ASN A 116 17.32 -15.45 -4.21
N PRO A 117 16.98 -16.76 -4.21
CA PRO A 117 16.38 -17.41 -5.38
C PRO A 117 14.95 -16.97 -5.73
N GLY A 118 14.28 -16.18 -4.88
CA GLY A 118 12.86 -15.85 -5.01
C GLY A 118 12.50 -14.71 -5.97
N PHE A 119 13.46 -13.89 -6.43
CA PHE A 119 13.16 -12.67 -7.22
C PHE A 119 13.70 -12.69 -8.67
N LEU A 120 14.47 -13.72 -9.05
CA LEU A 120 15.16 -13.77 -10.34
C LEU A 120 14.22 -14.19 -11.49
N SER A 121 13.39 -13.25 -11.95
CA SER A 121 12.82 -13.34 -13.30
C SER A 121 13.06 -12.04 -14.06
N HIS A 122 13.30 -12.15 -15.38
CA HIS A 122 13.48 -10.99 -16.25
C HIS A 122 12.15 -10.24 -16.38
N TYR A 123 12.04 -9.08 -15.73
CA TYR A 123 10.89 -8.19 -15.81
C TYR A 123 11.16 -7.04 -16.78
N ASN A 124 10.12 -6.55 -17.46
CA ASN A 124 10.18 -5.34 -18.28
C ASN A 124 10.10 -4.04 -17.43
N GLY A 125 10.84 -4.00 -16.31
CA GLY A 125 10.81 -2.91 -15.33
C GLY A 125 9.94 -3.21 -14.11
N GLY A 126 10.04 -2.34 -13.09
CA GLY A 126 9.38 -2.48 -11.80
C GLY A 126 8.68 -1.21 -11.35
N PHE A 127 7.49 -1.37 -10.76
CA PHE A 127 6.69 -0.29 -10.20
C PHE A 127 6.34 -0.57 -8.74
N PHE A 128 6.75 0.30 -7.83
CA PHE A 128 6.36 0.22 -6.42
C PHE A 128 5.01 0.89 -6.23
N ALA A 129 3.99 0.13 -5.82
CA ALA A 129 2.61 0.61 -5.74
C ALA A 129 2.43 1.78 -4.75
N ASP A 130 3.17 1.73 -3.64
CA ASP A 130 3.26 2.77 -2.62
C ASP A 130 1.88 3.21 -2.10
N GLN A 131 1.06 2.25 -1.65
CA GLN A 131 -0.36 2.49 -1.29
C GLN A 131 -0.60 3.66 -0.32
N PHE A 132 0.39 4.01 0.50
CA PHE A 132 0.30 5.09 1.48
C PHE A 132 0.52 6.46 0.83
N GLU A 133 1.51 6.60 -0.05
CA GLU A 133 1.91 7.91 -0.60
C GLU A 133 1.41 8.16 -2.02
N ASN A 134 0.98 7.12 -2.74
CA ASN A 134 0.47 7.25 -4.09
C ASN A 134 -0.97 7.79 -4.10
N LEU A 135 -1.17 9.00 -4.63
CA LEU A 135 -2.49 9.65 -4.72
C LEU A 135 -3.45 9.00 -5.70
N ALA A 136 -3.02 8.00 -6.48
CA ALA A 136 -3.95 7.14 -7.21
C ALA A 136 -4.94 6.45 -6.25
N ASN A 137 -4.54 6.17 -5.01
CA ASN A 137 -5.41 5.62 -3.98
C ASN A 137 -6.56 6.59 -3.64
N PHE A 138 -6.23 7.83 -3.26
CA PHE A 138 -7.21 8.90 -3.06
C PHE A 138 -8.12 9.10 -4.28
N ARG A 139 -7.53 9.18 -5.49
CA ARG A 139 -8.28 9.43 -6.73
C ARG A 139 -9.29 8.31 -7.03
N ALA A 140 -8.94 7.05 -6.82
CA ALA A 140 -9.86 5.93 -7.04
C ALA A 140 -11.18 6.11 -6.25
N HIS A 141 -11.10 6.67 -5.05
CA HIS A 141 -12.28 6.93 -4.22
C HIS A 141 -12.97 8.25 -4.54
N TYR A 142 -12.24 9.29 -4.95
CA TYR A 142 -12.82 10.56 -5.40
C TYR A 142 -13.55 10.43 -6.73
N GLU A 143 -13.01 9.64 -7.66
CA GLU A 143 -13.51 9.46 -9.03
C GLU A 143 -14.43 8.24 -9.17
N GLY A 144 -14.40 7.31 -8.21
CA GLY A 144 -15.25 6.11 -8.18
C GLY A 144 -16.21 6.08 -7.00
N THR A 145 -15.72 5.68 -5.82
CA THR A 145 -16.57 5.41 -4.64
C THR A 145 -17.45 6.60 -4.21
N GLY A 146 -16.94 7.83 -4.25
CA GLY A 146 -17.69 9.04 -3.92
C GLY A 146 -18.88 9.26 -4.86
N PRO A 147 -18.68 9.32 -6.18
CA PRO A 147 -19.74 9.35 -7.18
C PRO A 147 -20.77 8.24 -7.01
N GLU A 148 -20.33 7.00 -6.80
CA GLU A 148 -21.21 5.85 -6.60
C GLU A 148 -22.15 6.06 -5.41
N ILE A 149 -21.63 6.48 -4.25
CA ILE A 149 -22.46 6.77 -3.07
C ILE A 149 -23.47 7.88 -3.36
N TRP A 150 -23.04 8.95 -4.02
CA TRP A 150 -23.93 10.08 -4.34
C TRP A 150 -25.07 9.67 -5.28
N GLU A 151 -24.76 8.92 -6.34
CA GLU A 151 -25.75 8.43 -7.30
C GLU A 151 -26.72 7.43 -6.64
N GLN A 152 -26.19 6.47 -5.88
CA GLN A 152 -27.00 5.43 -5.23
C GLN A 152 -27.92 5.97 -4.13
N THR A 153 -27.60 7.13 -3.56
CA THR A 153 -28.43 7.81 -2.56
C THR A 153 -29.33 8.90 -3.16
N ASP A 154 -29.30 9.09 -4.48
CA ASP A 154 -29.98 10.20 -5.17
C ASP A 154 -29.66 11.57 -4.53
N GLY A 155 -28.40 11.74 -4.10
CA GLY A 155 -27.93 12.92 -3.38
C GLY A 155 -28.43 13.10 -1.95
N ASN A 156 -29.13 12.12 -1.37
CA ASN A 156 -29.72 12.19 -0.02
C ASN A 156 -28.80 11.63 1.08
N VAL A 157 -27.48 11.72 0.92
CA VAL A 157 -26.52 11.35 1.96
C VAL A 157 -26.30 12.53 2.91
N ASP A 158 -26.56 12.34 4.21
CA ASP A 158 -26.33 13.37 5.24
C ASP A 158 -24.92 13.30 5.86
N ALA A 159 -24.40 12.07 6.00
CA ALA A 159 -23.12 11.83 6.63
C ALA A 159 -22.38 10.62 6.04
N PHE A 160 -21.05 10.69 6.06
CA PHE A 160 -20.14 9.62 5.71
C PHE A 160 -19.14 9.39 6.83
N VAL A 161 -18.89 8.12 7.17
CA VAL A 161 -17.95 7.73 8.22
C VAL A 161 -17.08 6.60 7.69
N ALA A 162 -15.76 6.72 7.86
CA ALA A 162 -14.82 5.66 7.48
C ALA A 162 -13.60 5.65 8.39
N ALA A 163 -13.05 4.45 8.59
CA ALA A 163 -11.74 4.28 9.21
C ALA A 163 -10.61 4.58 8.19
N ALA A 164 -9.38 4.69 8.69
CA ALA A 164 -8.22 4.98 7.86
C ALA A 164 -7.00 4.13 8.21
N GLY A 165 -6.48 3.43 7.19
CA GLY A 165 -5.10 2.94 7.16
C GLY A 165 -4.25 3.89 6.30
N THR A 166 -4.32 3.75 4.97
CA THR A 166 -3.68 4.70 4.05
C THR A 166 -4.37 6.06 4.02
N GLY A 167 -5.66 6.11 4.35
CA GLY A 167 -6.51 7.30 4.29
C GLY A 167 -7.14 7.57 2.92
N GLY A 168 -6.86 6.78 1.88
CA GLY A 168 -7.39 7.02 0.53
C GLY A 168 -8.92 7.04 0.47
N THR A 169 -9.58 6.07 1.11
CA THR A 169 -11.04 5.96 1.14
C THR A 169 -11.70 7.16 1.81
N VAL A 170 -11.33 7.42 3.08
CA VAL A 170 -11.92 8.54 3.82
C VAL A 170 -11.64 9.87 3.12
N ALA A 171 -10.45 10.04 2.54
CA ALA A 171 -10.08 11.27 1.88
C ALA A 171 -10.82 11.50 0.55
N GLY A 172 -10.85 10.50 -0.33
CA GLY A 172 -11.48 10.61 -1.65
C GLY A 172 -12.98 10.83 -1.55
N VAL A 173 -13.67 10.00 -0.75
CA VAL A 173 -15.13 10.09 -0.59
C VAL A 173 -15.52 11.39 0.10
N SER A 174 -14.85 11.78 1.19
CA SER A 174 -15.19 13.03 1.89
C SER A 174 -14.99 14.27 1.01
N THR A 175 -13.90 14.30 0.23
CA THR A 175 -13.62 15.42 -0.67
C THR A 175 -14.69 15.56 -1.73
N PHE A 176 -15.08 14.46 -2.36
CA PHE A 176 -16.12 14.45 -3.38
C PHE A 176 -17.49 14.87 -2.82
N LEU A 177 -17.93 14.24 -1.73
CA LEU A 177 -19.25 14.49 -1.15
C LEU A 177 -19.39 15.95 -0.67
N GLN A 178 -18.37 16.50 -0.03
CA GLN A 178 -18.42 17.90 0.42
C GLN A 178 -18.36 18.92 -0.72
N GLU A 179 -17.81 18.55 -1.88
CA GLU A 179 -17.87 19.38 -3.10
C GLU A 179 -19.26 19.36 -3.74
N LYS A 180 -19.98 18.24 -3.65
CA LYS A 180 -21.39 18.16 -4.08
C LYS A 180 -22.30 18.96 -3.14
N SER A 181 -22.08 18.84 -1.84
CA SER A 181 -22.81 19.63 -0.85
C SER A 181 -21.99 19.81 0.43
N PRO A 182 -21.63 21.05 0.81
CA PRO A 182 -20.90 21.33 2.05
C PRO A 182 -21.72 21.06 3.32
N LYS A 183 -23.00 20.67 3.18
CA LYS A 183 -23.84 20.24 4.31
C LYS A 183 -23.52 18.82 4.77
N ILE A 184 -22.97 17.98 3.88
CA ILE A 184 -22.66 16.58 4.18
C ILE A 184 -21.52 16.52 5.19
N LYS A 185 -21.73 15.75 6.25
CA LYS A 185 -20.75 15.62 7.33
C LYS A 185 -19.88 14.39 7.17
N CYS A 186 -18.57 14.57 7.26
CA CYS A 186 -17.61 13.48 7.09
C CYS A 186 -16.80 13.28 8.37
N PHE A 187 -16.75 12.04 8.87
CA PHE A 187 -16.06 11.71 10.11
C PHE A 187 -15.07 10.57 9.94
N LEU A 188 -13.96 10.65 10.67
CA LEU A 188 -13.05 9.54 10.88
C LEU A 188 -13.55 8.68 12.05
N ILE A 189 -13.51 7.35 11.91
CA ILE A 189 -13.56 6.42 13.06
C ILE A 189 -12.18 5.75 13.19
N ASP A 190 -11.51 5.93 14.32
CA ASP A 190 -10.11 5.52 14.48
C ASP A 190 -9.96 4.54 15.66
N PRO A 191 -9.19 3.45 15.53
CA PRO A 191 -8.97 2.52 16.64
C PRO A 191 -8.02 3.10 17.70
N PRO A 192 -8.09 2.62 18.96
CA PRO A 192 -7.06 2.89 19.96
C PRO A 192 -5.64 2.58 19.45
N GLY A 193 -4.68 3.42 19.82
CA GLY A 193 -3.27 3.28 19.40
C GLY A 193 -2.92 3.92 18.05
N SER A 194 -3.92 4.35 17.27
CA SER A 194 -3.73 5.21 16.10
C SER A 194 -3.62 6.70 16.51
N GLY A 195 -2.80 7.45 15.77
CA GLY A 195 -2.59 8.87 16.03
C GLY A 195 -3.55 9.78 15.25
N LEU A 196 -4.39 9.22 14.37
CA LEU A 196 -5.23 10.01 13.47
C LEU A 196 -6.39 10.69 14.19
N PHE A 197 -7.00 10.06 15.19
CA PHE A 197 -8.04 10.67 16.03
C PHE A 197 -7.55 11.98 16.66
N ASN A 198 -6.36 11.92 17.29
CA ASN A 198 -5.73 13.09 17.88
C ASN A 198 -5.43 14.14 16.81
N LYS A 199 -4.99 13.71 15.62
CA LYS A 199 -4.70 14.65 14.54
C LYS A 199 -5.92 15.44 14.13
N VAL A 200 -7.05 14.77 13.93
CA VAL A 200 -8.30 15.40 13.48
C VAL A 200 -8.89 16.29 14.58
N THR A 201 -8.89 15.82 15.83
CA THR A 201 -9.56 16.53 16.94
C THR A 201 -8.70 17.60 17.61
N ARG A 202 -7.37 17.47 17.58
CA ARG A 202 -6.43 18.30 18.35
C ARG A 202 -5.28 18.88 17.52
N GLY A 203 -5.15 18.50 16.24
CA GLY A 203 -4.10 18.98 15.35
C GLY A 203 -2.73 18.29 15.51
N VAL A 204 -2.57 17.39 16.49
CA VAL A 204 -1.32 16.67 16.84
C VAL A 204 -1.52 15.15 16.80
N MET A 205 -0.48 14.38 16.49
CA MET A 205 -0.60 12.90 16.34
C MET A 205 -0.56 12.12 17.65
N TYR A 206 -0.27 12.78 18.78
CA TYR A 206 -0.02 12.13 20.07
C TYR A 206 -0.86 12.77 21.18
N THR A 207 -1.14 12.01 22.24
CA THR A 207 -1.69 12.57 23.49
C THR A 207 -0.59 13.21 24.34
N LYS A 208 -0.95 14.06 25.32
CA LYS A 208 0.05 14.66 26.23
C LYS A 208 0.79 13.59 27.04
N GLU A 209 0.13 12.46 27.27
CA GLU A 209 0.64 11.29 27.98
C GLU A 209 1.64 10.49 27.11
N GLU A 210 1.47 10.53 25.78
CA GLU A 210 2.36 9.92 24.78
C GLU A 210 3.51 10.85 24.33
N ALA A 211 3.60 12.05 24.90
CA ALA A 211 4.69 12.98 24.64
C ALA A 211 6.05 12.34 24.98
N GLU A 212 7.07 12.74 24.22
CA GLU A 212 8.42 12.18 24.25
C GLU A 212 8.95 12.05 25.69
N GLY A 213 9.38 10.84 26.09
CA GLY A 213 9.88 10.52 27.42
C GLY A 213 8.92 9.77 28.37
N ARG A 214 7.61 9.66 28.04
CA ARG A 214 6.63 8.88 28.84
C ARG A 214 5.94 7.75 28.06
N ARG A 215 6.25 7.63 26.76
CA ARG A 215 5.60 6.69 25.85
C ARG A 215 6.04 5.24 26.12
N LEU A 216 5.09 4.36 26.46
CA LEU A 216 5.29 2.92 26.38
C LEU A 216 5.49 2.51 24.92
N LYS A 217 6.29 1.46 24.66
CA LYS A 217 6.68 1.09 23.29
C LYS A 217 5.47 0.68 22.43
N ASN A 218 4.45 0.06 23.03
CA ASN A 218 3.11 -0.21 22.51
C ASN A 218 2.11 -0.17 23.69
N PRO A 219 1.42 0.96 23.97
CA PRO A 219 0.46 1.03 25.08
C PRO A 219 -0.89 0.40 24.74
N PHE A 220 -1.21 0.25 23.45
CA PHE A 220 -2.47 -0.29 22.96
C PHE A 220 -2.19 -1.36 21.93
N ASP A 221 -2.86 -2.50 22.08
CA ASP A 221 -2.91 -3.57 21.09
C ASP A 221 -4.35 -3.61 20.58
N THR A 222 -4.54 -3.63 19.26
CA THR A 222 -5.87 -3.70 18.63
C THR A 222 -5.97 -4.96 17.79
N ILE A 223 -7.10 -5.65 17.86
CA ILE A 223 -7.38 -6.80 16.99
C ILE A 223 -7.81 -6.38 15.58
N THR A 224 -8.10 -5.09 15.37
CA THR A 224 -8.50 -4.58 14.05
C THR A 224 -7.28 -4.50 13.12
N GLU A 225 -7.41 -5.07 11.92
CA GLU A 225 -6.36 -5.04 10.91
C GLU A 225 -6.69 -4.07 9.77
N GLY A 226 -5.66 -3.52 9.13
CA GLY A 226 -5.79 -2.68 7.93
C GLY A 226 -6.15 -1.21 8.20
N ILE A 227 -6.38 -0.84 9.46
CA ILE A 227 -6.69 0.52 9.90
C ILE A 227 -5.81 0.93 11.08
N GLY A 228 -5.71 2.24 11.33
CA GLY A 228 -4.90 2.80 12.40
C GLY A 228 -3.44 3.00 11.99
N ILE A 229 -2.91 4.21 12.20
CA ILE A 229 -1.53 4.55 11.83
C ILE A 229 -1.00 5.73 12.64
N ASN A 230 0.31 5.73 12.90
CA ASN A 230 1.01 6.76 13.66
C ASN A 230 1.84 7.72 12.79
N ARG A 231 1.43 7.93 11.54
CA ARG A 231 2.01 8.93 10.62
C ARG A 231 0.94 9.49 9.68
N LEU A 232 1.17 10.69 9.16
CA LEU A 232 0.33 11.27 8.12
C LEU A 232 0.83 10.84 6.74
N THR A 233 -0.08 10.26 5.97
CA THR A 233 0.15 9.85 4.59
C THR A 233 -0.29 10.96 3.64
N LYS A 234 0.26 11.02 2.42
CA LYS A 234 -0.25 11.94 1.39
C LYS A 234 -1.73 11.77 1.11
N ASN A 235 -2.23 10.53 1.09
CA ASN A 235 -3.64 10.25 0.89
C ASN A 235 -4.52 10.84 2.00
N PHE A 236 -4.19 10.60 3.27
CA PHE A 236 -4.98 11.12 4.39
C PHE A 236 -4.98 12.65 4.45
N MET A 237 -3.88 13.31 4.07
CA MET A 237 -3.81 14.78 4.05
C MET A 237 -4.82 15.44 3.09
N MET A 238 -5.39 14.68 2.16
CA MET A 238 -6.43 15.17 1.26
C MET A 238 -7.83 15.16 1.89
N ALA A 239 -8.03 14.54 3.07
CA ALA A 239 -9.34 14.37 3.66
C ALA A 239 -9.96 15.68 4.14
N LYS A 240 -11.28 15.82 3.95
CA LYS A 240 -12.09 16.90 4.50
C LYS A 240 -13.00 16.33 5.60
N LEU A 241 -12.64 16.56 6.86
CA LEU A 241 -13.30 15.94 8.01
C LEU A 241 -13.90 17.00 8.93
N ASP A 242 -15.15 16.78 9.35
CA ASP A 242 -15.85 17.59 10.34
C ASP A 242 -15.51 17.16 11.79
N GLY A 243 -14.96 15.95 11.96
CA GLY A 243 -14.54 15.44 13.27
C GLY A 243 -14.04 14.01 13.20
N ALA A 244 -13.78 13.44 14.38
CA ALA A 244 -13.42 12.03 14.51
C ALA A 244 -14.02 11.41 15.77
N PHE A 245 -14.24 10.10 15.72
CA PHE A 245 -14.63 9.24 16.82
C PHE A 245 -13.54 8.20 17.05
N GLN A 246 -13.43 7.71 18.28
CA GLN A 246 -12.57 6.59 18.61
C GLN A 246 -13.46 5.35 18.80
N GLY A 247 -13.15 4.25 18.12
CA GLY A 247 -13.91 3.01 18.19
C GLY A 247 -13.08 1.88 18.77
N THR A 248 -13.53 1.27 19.86
CA THR A 248 -12.79 0.22 20.56
C THR A 248 -12.96 -1.15 19.90
N ASP A 249 -12.02 -2.06 20.15
CA ASP A 249 -12.11 -3.45 19.71
C ASP A 249 -13.39 -4.13 20.20
N LYS A 250 -13.82 -3.82 21.42
CA LYS A 250 -15.05 -4.38 21.99
C LYS A 250 -16.26 -3.94 21.17
N GLU A 251 -16.38 -2.64 20.86
CA GLU A 251 -17.47 -2.14 20.03
C GLU A 251 -17.43 -2.74 18.62
N ALA A 252 -16.24 -2.90 18.04
CA ALA A 252 -16.07 -3.53 16.73
C ALA A 252 -16.57 -4.99 16.72
N VAL A 253 -16.29 -5.76 17.78
CA VAL A 253 -16.76 -7.15 17.93
C VAL A 253 -18.25 -7.23 18.23
N GLU A 254 -18.79 -6.31 19.03
CA GLU A 254 -20.22 -6.28 19.34
C GLU A 254 -21.10 -5.95 18.11
N MET A 255 -20.50 -5.39 17.06
CA MET A 255 -21.16 -5.07 15.79
C MET A 255 -21.00 -6.13 14.69
N SER A 256 -20.15 -7.15 14.89
CA SER A 256 -19.86 -8.22 13.90
C SER A 256 -20.75 -9.45 14.09
#